data_AF-A0A179UZB1-F1
#
_entry.id   AF-A0A179UZB1-F1
#
_cell.length_a   1.000
_cell.length_b   1.000
_cell.length_c   1.000
_cell.angle_alpha   90.00
_cell.angle_beta   90.00
_cell.angle_gamma   90.00
#
_symmetry.space_group_name_H-M   'P 1'
#
loop_
_entity.id
_entity.type
_entity.pdbx_description
1 polymer ?
#
loop_
_entity_poly.entity_id
_entity_poly.type
_entity_poly.pdbx_seq_one_letter_code
_entity_poly.pdbx_strand_id
1 'polypeptide(L)'
;MPSNSVKPSAPNTNTNSNSSFTLSPNNEAIKADVEKLRTIFASRNITPPLGWPAVHAFESRHDIILPEPYRTFVAEIANGCHGGPQEYGLKPLSNRGDRNDPAEGRLALPFPLTKRRIWEDDPELPEGFPASAIDGDGEAGIFGRGCLDLGTEGCGMNWYLIISGEHRG
;
A
#
# COMPACT_ATOMS: atom_id res chain seq x y z
N MET A 1 -41.36 60.72 -9.33
CA MET A 1 -41.99 59.38 -9.41
C MET A 1 -41.37 58.63 -10.58
N PRO A 2 -41.03 57.33 -10.46
CA PRO A 2 -40.90 56.53 -9.25
C PRO A 2 -39.42 56.25 -8.88
N SER A 3 -39.21 56.10 -7.58
CA SER A 3 -38.05 55.47 -6.96
C SER A 3 -37.96 54.00 -7.40
N ASN A 4 -36.75 53.45 -7.49
CA ASN A 4 -36.60 52.02 -7.22
C ASN A 4 -35.38 51.71 -6.35
N SER A 5 -35.66 50.86 -5.38
CA SER A 5 -34.90 50.54 -4.18
C SER A 5 -33.58 49.81 -4.41
N VAL A 6 -32.66 50.15 -3.51
CA VAL A 6 -31.58 49.35 -2.91
C VAL A 6 -31.79 47.83 -2.95
N LYS A 7 -30.75 47.11 -3.44
CA LYS A 7 -30.08 46.02 -2.69
C LYS A 7 -28.71 45.69 -3.31
N PRO A 8 -27.58 45.87 -2.59
CA PRO A 8 -26.32 45.26 -3.00
C PRO A 8 -26.37 43.75 -2.72
N SER A 9 -26.14 42.95 -3.75
CA SER A 9 -26.04 41.50 -3.66
C SER A 9 -24.74 41.14 -2.95
N ALA A 10 -24.84 40.39 -1.85
CA ALA A 10 -23.69 39.90 -1.10
C ALA A 10 -22.86 38.91 -1.94
N PRO A 11 -21.54 38.81 -1.74
CA PRO A 11 -20.74 37.75 -2.32
C PRO A 11 -21.13 36.41 -1.68
N ASN A 12 -21.64 35.49 -2.48
CA ASN A 12 -21.84 34.10 -2.09
C ASN A 12 -20.46 33.44 -1.90
N THR A 13 -19.95 33.49 -0.67
CA THR A 13 -18.84 32.65 -0.24
C THR A 13 -19.37 31.22 -0.10
N ASN A 14 -19.36 30.47 -1.20
CA ASN A 14 -19.69 29.06 -1.17
C ASN A 14 -18.46 28.29 -0.67
N THR A 15 -18.29 28.32 0.66
CA THR A 15 -17.35 27.47 1.38
C THR A 15 -17.96 26.08 1.45
N ASN A 16 -17.60 25.21 0.51
CA ASN A 16 -17.79 23.77 0.66
C ASN A 16 -16.91 23.03 -0.35
N SER A 17 -15.87 22.36 0.15
CA SER A 17 -15.90 20.90 0.23
C SER A 17 -14.53 20.37 0.69
N ASN A 18 -14.56 19.83 1.90
CA ASN A 18 -13.99 18.53 2.27
C ASN A 18 -12.49 18.32 2.06
N SER A 19 -11.70 18.97 2.92
CA SER A 19 -10.50 18.37 3.47
C SER A 19 -10.88 17.21 4.39
N SER A 20 -11.00 15.99 3.86
CA SER A 20 -10.99 14.75 4.65
C SER A 20 -10.10 13.70 3.99
N PHE A 21 -8.83 14.05 3.80
CA PHE A 21 -7.78 13.05 3.58
C PHE A 21 -7.36 12.52 4.95
N THR A 22 -7.88 11.34 5.31
CA THR A 22 -7.25 10.25 6.08
C THR A 22 -8.36 9.34 6.64
N LEU A 23 -8.72 8.28 5.91
CA LEU A 23 -9.32 7.10 6.53
C LEU A 23 -8.19 6.40 7.30
N SER A 24 -7.85 6.92 8.48
CA SER A 24 -7.14 6.11 9.46
C SER A 24 -8.08 4.95 9.80
N PRO A 25 -7.67 3.68 9.60
CA PRO A 25 -8.52 2.56 9.97
C PRO A 25 -8.83 2.66 11.48
N ASN A 26 -10.08 2.38 11.85
CA ASN A 26 -10.51 2.43 13.25
C ASN A 26 -9.61 1.53 14.10
N ASN A 27 -9.05 2.04 15.21
CA ASN A 27 -8.07 1.33 16.04
C ASN A 27 -8.59 -0.05 16.52
N GLU A 28 -9.89 -0.15 16.78
CA GLU A 28 -10.52 -1.42 17.18
C GLU A 28 -10.57 -2.45 16.04
N ALA A 29 -10.75 -2.02 14.78
CA ALA A 29 -10.69 -2.91 13.63
C ALA A 29 -9.26 -3.43 13.41
N ILE A 30 -8.26 -2.56 13.54
CA ILE A 30 -6.84 -2.97 13.48
C ILE A 30 -6.53 -4.00 14.56
N LYS A 31 -6.95 -3.76 15.80
CA LYS A 31 -6.76 -4.73 16.89
C LYS A 31 -7.42 -6.07 16.60
N ALA A 32 -8.66 -6.06 16.11
CA ALA A 32 -9.38 -7.28 15.75
C ALA A 32 -8.65 -8.05 14.64
N ASP A 33 -8.13 -7.35 13.62
CA ASP A 33 -7.36 -7.97 12.55
C ASP A 33 -6.03 -8.54 13.06
N VAL A 34 -5.32 -7.81 13.92
CA VAL A 34 -4.08 -8.29 14.57
C VAL A 34 -4.34 -9.54 15.40
N GLU A 35 -5.42 -9.60 16.18
CA GLU A 35 -5.76 -10.78 16.98
C GLU A 35 -6.12 -11.98 16.10
N LYS A 36 -6.86 -11.73 15.00
CA LYS A 36 -7.14 -12.75 13.99
C LYS A 36 -5.85 -13.29 13.37
N LEU A 37 -4.88 -12.42 13.07
CA LEU A 37 -3.57 -12.83 12.57
C LEU A 37 -2.82 -13.66 13.60
N ARG A 38 -2.80 -13.29 14.90
CA ARG A 38 -2.19 -14.11 15.94
C ARG A 38 -2.77 -15.52 15.97
N THR A 39 -4.10 -15.61 15.90
CA THR A 39 -4.82 -16.89 15.88
C THR A 39 -4.44 -17.74 14.66
N ILE A 40 -4.41 -17.15 13.47
CA ILE A 40 -4.11 -17.86 12.21
C ILE A 40 -2.68 -18.42 12.19
N PHE A 41 -1.72 -17.68 12.74
CA PHE A 41 -0.30 -18.00 12.65
C PHE A 41 0.24 -18.79 13.85
N ALA A 42 -0.53 -18.93 14.94
CA ALA A 42 -0.10 -19.64 16.16
C ALA A 42 0.36 -21.09 15.93
N SER A 43 -0.23 -21.80 14.96
CA SER A 43 0.10 -23.20 14.64
C SER A 43 0.93 -23.37 13.36
N ARG A 44 1.38 -22.28 12.75
CA ARG A 44 2.10 -22.32 11.47
C ARG A 44 3.62 -22.29 11.66
N ASN A 45 4.33 -22.81 10.66
CA ASN A 45 5.78 -22.70 10.58
C ASN A 45 6.17 -21.28 10.09
N ILE A 46 6.24 -20.36 11.05
CA ILE A 46 6.54 -18.95 10.81
C ILE A 46 8.02 -18.65 10.90
N THR A 47 8.44 -17.62 10.17
CA THR A 47 9.66 -16.90 10.48
C THR A 47 9.38 -16.02 11.71
N PRO A 48 10.25 -16.02 12.73
CA PRO A 48 10.05 -15.20 13.93
C PRO A 48 9.80 -13.72 13.59
N PRO A 49 9.01 -13.00 14.41
CA PRO A 49 8.77 -11.58 14.20
C PRO A 49 10.07 -10.78 14.19
N LEU A 50 10.12 -9.74 13.36
CA LEU A 50 11.32 -8.95 13.14
C LEU A 50 11.62 -8.01 14.33
N GLY A 51 10.59 -7.65 15.08
CA GLY A 51 10.66 -6.66 16.15
C GLY A 51 10.59 -5.22 15.65
N TRP A 52 10.02 -4.34 16.47
CA TRP A 52 9.84 -2.91 16.17
C TRP A 52 11.13 -2.18 15.72
N PRO A 53 12.31 -2.38 16.34
CA PRO A 53 13.51 -1.67 15.92
C PRO A 53 13.90 -1.93 14.46
N ALA A 54 13.79 -3.17 14.00
CA ALA A 54 14.14 -3.55 12.65
C ALA A 54 13.05 -3.17 11.63
N VAL A 55 11.76 -3.17 12.04
CA VAL A 55 10.68 -2.59 11.23
C VAL A 55 10.90 -1.09 11.03
N HIS A 56 11.22 -0.33 12.08
CA HIS A 56 11.51 1.10 11.95
C HIS A 56 12.77 1.39 11.14
N ALA A 57 13.78 0.53 11.21
CA ALA A 57 14.97 0.64 10.37
C ALA A 57 14.63 0.44 8.89
N PHE A 58 13.75 -0.54 8.58
CA PHE A 58 13.24 -0.75 7.22
C PHE A 58 12.42 0.47 6.74
N GLU A 59 11.46 0.93 7.55
CA GLU A 59 10.64 2.12 7.28
C GLU A 59 11.50 3.35 6.98
N SER A 60 12.50 3.62 7.82
CA SER A 60 13.40 4.77 7.67
C SER A 60 14.28 4.67 6.43
N ARG A 61 14.71 3.46 6.06
CA ARG A 61 15.55 3.24 4.87
C ARG A 61 14.79 3.48 3.58
N HIS A 62 13.53 3.09 3.52
CA HIS A 62 12.70 3.19 2.32
C HIS A 62 11.81 4.44 2.29
N ASP A 63 11.88 5.29 3.31
CA ASP A 63 11.06 6.51 3.49
C ASP A 63 9.56 6.22 3.40
N ILE A 64 9.12 5.20 4.15
CA ILE A 64 7.73 4.74 4.20
C ILE A 64 7.31 4.43 5.63
N ILE A 65 6.00 4.32 5.83
CA ILE A 65 5.42 3.64 6.98
C ILE A 65 4.63 2.46 6.42
N LEU A 66 4.81 1.25 6.97
CA LEU A 66 4.04 0.09 6.54
C LEU A 66 2.56 0.25 6.93
N PRO A 67 1.60 -0.24 6.13
CA PRO A 67 0.19 -0.20 6.50
C PRO A 67 -0.11 -1.17 7.65
N GLU A 68 -0.99 -0.76 8.55
CA GLU A 68 -1.64 -1.69 9.48
C GLU A 68 -2.70 -2.50 8.74
N PRO A 69 -2.94 -3.78 9.12
CA PRO A 69 -2.34 -4.49 10.27
C PRO A 69 -0.98 -5.15 9.97
N TYR A 70 -0.50 -5.07 8.73
CA TYR A 70 0.73 -5.76 8.29
C TYR A 70 1.96 -5.30 9.10
N ARG A 71 2.06 -4.01 9.39
CA ARG A 71 3.14 -3.42 10.21
C ARG A 71 3.25 -4.07 11.59
N THR A 72 2.15 -4.17 12.33
CA THR A 72 2.13 -4.86 13.64
C THR A 72 2.40 -6.35 13.48
N PHE A 73 1.86 -6.98 12.43
CA PHE A 73 2.07 -8.40 12.15
C PHE A 73 3.56 -8.75 11.98
N VAL A 74 4.31 -8.02 11.16
CA VAL A 74 5.75 -8.29 10.96
C VAL A 74 6.59 -7.95 12.19
N ALA A 75 6.15 -6.97 12.98
CA ALA A 75 6.84 -6.56 14.20
C ALA A 75 6.66 -7.55 15.35
N GLU A 76 5.48 -8.16 15.50
CA GLU A 76 5.08 -8.86 16.73
C GLU A 76 4.57 -10.28 16.56
N ILE A 77 4.21 -10.71 15.34
CA ILE A 77 3.60 -12.02 15.09
C ILE A 77 4.55 -12.89 14.28
N ALA A 78 4.90 -12.49 13.06
CA ALA A 78 5.73 -13.27 12.16
C ALA A 78 6.36 -12.41 11.05
N ASN A 79 7.62 -12.65 10.73
CA ASN A 79 8.28 -12.05 9.58
C ASN A 79 8.23 -12.97 8.35
N GLY A 80 7.04 -13.47 8.00
CA GLY A 80 6.85 -14.47 6.94
C GLY A 80 6.48 -15.86 7.45
N CYS A 81 6.12 -16.73 6.53
CA CYS A 81 5.61 -18.06 6.84
C CYS A 81 5.83 -19.00 5.65
N HIS A 82 6.78 -19.93 5.78
CA HIS A 82 7.15 -20.87 4.71
C HIS A 82 5.98 -21.75 4.26
N GLY A 83 5.11 -22.14 5.21
CA GLY A 83 3.88 -22.89 4.94
C GLY A 83 2.65 -22.00 5.01
N GLY A 84 2.73 -20.78 4.45
CA GLY A 84 1.63 -19.80 4.45
C GLY A 84 0.31 -20.39 3.92
N PRO A 85 -0.80 -19.63 3.91
CA PRO A 85 -2.05 -20.12 3.34
C PRO A 85 -1.95 -20.51 1.84
N GLN A 86 -0.84 -20.19 1.18
CA GLN A 86 -0.53 -20.41 -0.24
C GLN A 86 0.65 -21.38 -0.39
N GLU A 87 0.71 -22.14 -1.50
CA GLU A 87 1.72 -23.21 -1.71
C GLU A 87 3.18 -22.76 -1.51
N TYR A 88 3.50 -21.48 -1.71
CA TYR A 88 4.87 -20.92 -1.60
C TYR A 88 5.07 -19.97 -0.41
N GLY A 89 4.08 -19.84 0.46
CA GLY A 89 4.20 -19.10 1.72
C GLY A 89 4.24 -17.58 1.60
N LEU A 90 4.39 -16.94 2.76
CA LEU A 90 4.52 -15.49 2.92
C LEU A 90 6.01 -15.13 3.04
N LYS A 91 6.49 -14.26 2.15
CA LYS A 91 7.88 -13.81 2.14
C LYS A 91 8.20 -12.96 3.39
N PRO A 92 9.42 -13.07 3.93
CA PRO A 92 9.88 -12.17 4.99
C PRO A 92 10.03 -10.75 4.48
N LEU A 93 9.82 -9.77 5.37
CA LEU A 93 10.24 -8.40 5.12
C LEU A 93 11.76 -8.40 4.98
N SER A 94 12.25 -8.05 3.80
CA SER A 94 13.67 -8.21 3.46
C SER A 94 14.55 -7.40 4.41
N ASN A 95 15.63 -8.01 4.90
CA ASN A 95 16.72 -7.27 5.52
C ASN A 95 17.87 -7.12 4.52
N ARG A 96 18.70 -6.11 4.75
CA ARG A 96 19.82 -5.64 3.93
C ARG A 96 20.56 -6.80 3.24
N GLY A 97 20.55 -6.81 1.90
CA GLY A 97 21.32 -7.75 1.07
C GLY A 97 20.55 -8.96 0.53
N ASP A 98 19.24 -9.05 0.77
CA ASP A 98 18.38 -10.01 0.06
C ASP A 98 18.16 -9.57 -1.40
N ARG A 99 18.12 -10.53 -2.32
CA ARG A 99 17.77 -10.31 -3.74
C ARG A 99 16.37 -9.71 -3.91
N ASN A 100 15.50 -9.85 -2.91
CA ASN A 100 14.14 -9.33 -2.92
C ASN A 100 14.00 -7.93 -2.29
N ASP A 101 15.09 -7.27 -1.87
CA ASP A 101 15.05 -5.92 -1.31
C ASP A 101 14.69 -4.89 -2.39
N PRO A 102 13.55 -4.18 -2.30
CA PRO A 102 13.19 -3.17 -3.28
C PRO A 102 14.24 -2.06 -3.30
N ALA A 103 14.56 -1.55 -4.50
CA ALA A 103 15.51 -0.44 -4.59
C ALA A 103 15.05 0.76 -3.73
N GLU A 104 16.01 1.41 -3.07
CA GLU A 104 15.75 2.54 -2.17
C GLU A 104 14.91 3.62 -2.87
N GLY A 105 13.93 4.18 -2.13
CA GLY A 105 13.01 5.20 -2.63
C GLY A 105 11.87 4.70 -3.54
N ARG A 106 11.93 3.48 -4.11
CA ARG A 106 10.84 2.99 -4.97
C ARG A 106 9.54 2.73 -4.19
N LEU A 107 9.63 2.27 -2.95
CA LEU A 107 8.44 2.02 -2.11
C LEU A 107 7.71 3.31 -1.71
N ALA A 108 8.42 4.44 -1.64
CA ALA A 108 7.82 5.74 -1.33
C ALA A 108 7.05 6.34 -2.52
N LEU A 109 7.32 5.88 -3.74
CA LEU A 109 6.60 6.32 -4.92
C LEU A 109 5.15 5.79 -4.89
N PRO A 110 4.15 6.57 -5.33
CA PRO A 110 2.78 6.10 -5.36
C PRO A 110 2.62 4.94 -6.35
N PHE A 111 1.87 3.92 -5.93
CA PHE A 111 1.44 2.83 -6.79
C PHE A 111 0.60 3.41 -7.95
N PRO A 112 0.96 3.10 -9.21
CA PRO A 112 0.48 3.89 -10.35
C PRO A 112 -0.91 3.47 -10.85
N LEU A 113 -1.42 2.30 -10.45
CA LEU A 113 -2.74 1.83 -10.86
C LEU A 113 -3.81 2.29 -9.87
N THR A 114 -4.78 3.05 -10.39
CA THR A 114 -5.91 3.56 -9.62
C THR A 114 -7.21 2.76 -9.81
N LYS A 115 -7.22 1.80 -10.74
CA LYS A 115 -8.34 0.90 -11.01
C LYS A 115 -7.84 -0.48 -11.43
N ARG A 116 -8.70 -1.50 -11.31
CA ARG A 116 -8.41 -2.86 -11.79
C ARG A 116 -8.02 -2.80 -13.28
N ARG A 117 -6.97 -3.55 -13.64
CA ARG A 117 -6.49 -3.71 -15.01
C ARG A 117 -6.42 -5.18 -15.40
N ILE A 118 -6.78 -5.44 -16.65
CA ILE A 118 -6.63 -6.71 -17.35
C ILE A 118 -5.87 -6.32 -18.62
N TRP A 119 -4.60 -6.70 -18.70
CA TRP A 119 -3.70 -6.25 -19.77
C TRP A 119 -4.07 -6.88 -21.11
N GLU A 120 -4.68 -8.06 -21.09
CA GLU A 120 -5.15 -8.77 -22.28
C GLU A 120 -6.31 -8.04 -22.97
N ASP A 121 -7.17 -7.36 -22.19
CA ASP A 121 -8.32 -6.62 -22.70
C ASP A 121 -7.96 -5.18 -23.10
N ASP A 122 -6.99 -4.57 -22.41
CA ASP A 122 -6.54 -3.20 -22.63
C ASP A 122 -5.00 -3.16 -22.51
N PRO A 123 -4.27 -3.45 -23.60
CA PRO A 123 -2.81 -3.57 -23.59
C PRO A 123 -2.09 -2.21 -23.50
N GLU A 124 -2.81 -1.11 -23.73
CA GLU A 124 -2.22 0.23 -23.67
C GLU A 124 -2.14 0.73 -22.22
N LEU A 125 -1.14 1.59 -21.96
CA LEU A 125 -1.03 2.25 -20.67
C LEU A 125 -2.26 3.13 -20.41
N PRO A 126 -2.77 3.16 -19.17
CA PRO A 126 -3.86 4.05 -18.80
C PRO A 126 -3.61 5.50 -19.22
N GLU A 127 -4.65 6.21 -19.63
CA GLU A 127 -4.57 7.66 -19.77
C GLU A 127 -4.14 8.28 -18.43
N GLY A 128 -3.13 9.16 -18.47
CA GLY A 128 -2.54 9.76 -17.28
C GLY A 128 -1.63 8.82 -16.49
N PHE A 129 -1.25 7.65 -17.02
CA PHE A 129 -0.27 6.78 -16.37
C PHE A 129 1.06 7.54 -16.18
N PRO A 130 1.62 7.54 -14.96
CA PRO A 130 2.76 8.39 -14.67
C PRO A 130 3.98 7.94 -15.48
N ALA A 131 4.58 8.85 -16.25
CA ALA A 131 5.77 8.57 -17.06
C ALA A 131 6.93 7.99 -16.22
N SER A 132 7.03 8.38 -14.94
CA SER A 132 8.01 7.82 -13.99
C SER A 132 7.79 6.35 -13.63
N ALA A 133 6.65 5.75 -14.00
CA ALA A 133 6.32 4.36 -13.81
C ALA A 133 6.38 3.55 -15.11
N ILE A 134 6.92 4.14 -16.18
CA ILE A 134 7.21 3.44 -17.44
C ILE A 134 8.69 3.05 -17.39
N ASP A 135 9.00 1.79 -17.69
CA ASP A 135 10.38 1.31 -17.73
C ASP A 135 11.09 1.62 -19.06
N GLY A 136 12.33 1.15 -19.20
CA GLY A 136 13.15 1.43 -20.39
C GLY A 136 12.63 0.80 -21.68
N ASP A 137 11.77 -0.21 -21.57
CA ASP A 137 11.18 -0.91 -22.71
C ASP A 137 9.80 -0.32 -23.09
N GLY A 138 9.33 0.70 -22.36
CA GLY A 138 8.03 1.33 -22.56
C GLY A 138 6.89 0.64 -21.81
N GLU A 139 7.21 -0.32 -20.93
CA GLU A 139 6.24 -1.14 -20.21
C GLU A 139 5.92 -0.58 -18.82
N ALA A 140 4.84 -1.06 -18.21
CA ALA A 140 4.40 -0.64 -16.89
C ALA A 140 5.36 -1.16 -15.79
N GLY A 141 6.31 -0.32 -15.37
CA GLY A 141 7.29 -0.58 -14.29
C GLY A 141 6.71 -0.51 -12.88
N ILE A 142 5.64 -1.28 -12.62
CA ILE A 142 4.86 -1.25 -11.37
C ILE A 142 5.53 -1.96 -10.20
N PHE A 143 6.41 -2.93 -10.46
CA PHE A 143 6.99 -3.78 -9.41
C PHE A 143 7.96 -3.00 -8.51
N GLY A 144 7.78 -3.15 -7.20
CA GLY A 144 8.53 -2.44 -6.18
C GLY A 144 8.22 -0.94 -6.10
N ARG A 145 7.30 -0.41 -6.92
CA ARG A 145 6.88 0.99 -6.90
C ARG A 145 5.62 1.13 -6.06
N GLY A 146 5.78 1.60 -4.82
CA GLY A 146 4.64 1.77 -3.91
C GLY A 146 3.96 0.46 -3.48
N CYS A 147 4.54 -0.69 -3.82
CA CYS A 147 4.04 -2.00 -3.42
C CYS A 147 5.17 -2.95 -3.02
N LEU A 148 4.87 -3.81 -2.05
CA LEU A 148 5.77 -4.83 -1.52
C LEU A 148 5.27 -6.22 -1.94
N ASP A 149 6.16 -7.05 -2.48
CA ASP A 149 5.86 -8.44 -2.81
C ASP A 149 5.71 -9.27 -1.52
N LEU A 150 4.52 -9.85 -1.32
CA LEU A 150 4.22 -10.71 -0.19
C LEU A 150 4.49 -12.19 -0.48
N GLY A 151 4.50 -12.60 -1.75
CA GLY A 151 4.59 -14.00 -2.12
C GLY A 151 3.81 -14.35 -3.39
N THR A 152 3.83 -15.64 -3.71
CA THR A 152 3.20 -16.18 -4.92
C THR A 152 2.35 -17.40 -4.60
N GLU A 153 1.26 -17.57 -5.33
CA GLU A 153 0.48 -18.81 -5.36
C GLU A 153 0.93 -19.76 -6.49
N GLY A 154 1.97 -19.39 -7.25
CA GLY A 154 2.30 -20.06 -8.49
C GLY A 154 1.42 -19.61 -9.66
N CYS A 155 1.63 -20.18 -10.84
CA CYS A 155 0.89 -19.84 -12.07
C CYS A 155 0.85 -18.33 -12.42
N GLY A 156 1.86 -17.57 -11.98
CA GLY A 156 1.93 -16.12 -12.19
C GLY A 156 1.07 -15.29 -11.23
N MET A 157 0.42 -15.89 -10.24
CA MET A 157 -0.38 -15.18 -9.24
C MET A 157 0.52 -14.71 -8.10
N ASN A 158 0.74 -13.40 -8.02
CA ASN A 158 1.57 -12.77 -7.01
C ASN A 158 0.73 -11.84 -6.15
N TRP A 159 1.04 -11.80 -4.85
CA TRP A 159 0.37 -10.95 -3.89
C TRP A 159 1.26 -9.77 -3.57
N TYR A 160 0.71 -8.56 -3.71
CA TYR A 160 1.42 -7.34 -3.40
C TYR A 160 0.63 -6.55 -2.37
N LEU A 161 1.33 -6.02 -1.38
CA LEU A 161 0.81 -5.05 -0.43
C LEU A 161 1.08 -3.64 -0.96
N ILE A 162 0.04 -2.82 -1.11
CA ILE A 162 0.20 -1.43 -1.53
C ILE A 162 0.60 -0.60 -0.31
N ILE A 163 1.80 -0.02 -0.38
CA ILE A 163 2.43 0.75 0.69
C ILE A 163 2.19 2.25 0.55
N SER A 164 2.15 2.73 -0.70
CA SER A 164 2.09 4.16 -1.03
C SER A 164 1.17 4.39 -2.21
N GLY A 165 0.33 5.43 -2.14
CA GLY A 165 -0.66 5.76 -3.17
C GLY A 165 -2.10 5.70 -2.65
N GLU A 166 -3.05 5.88 -3.57
CA GLU A 166 -4.49 5.97 -3.28
C GLU A 166 -5.05 4.70 -2.62
N HIS A 167 -4.56 3.54 -3.04
CA HIS A 167 -5.04 2.22 -2.60
C HIS A 167 -4.16 1.60 -1.51
N ARG A 168 -3.54 2.43 -0.66
CA ARG A 168 -2.68 1.96 0.43
C ARG A 168 -3.48 1.12 1.44
N GLY A 169 -2.95 -0.05 1.80
CA GLY A 169 -3.55 -0.98 2.77
C GLY A 169 -3.84 -2.34 2.16
#